data_AF-A0A534KLF8-F1
#
_entry.id   AF-A0A534KLF8-F1
#
_cell.length_a   1.000
_cell.length_b   1.000
_cell.length_c   1.000
_cell.angle_alpha   90.00
_cell.angle_beta   90.00
_cell.angle_gamma   90.00
#
_symmetry.space_group_name_H-M   'P 1'
#
loop_
_entity.id
_entity.type
_entity.pdbx_description
1 polymer ?
#
loop_
_entity_poly.entity_id
_entity_poly.type
_entity_poly.pdbx_seq_one_letter_code
_entity_poly.pdbx_strand_id
1 'polypeptide(L)'
;MAMSSRSWRRCEMASYDVRIITASYRREPRNGPEQAQLPVIQLFGRTREGKSITIEYSGFQPYFFVVEPPQSLRGAFGRDSQVVKLEDVTLQFEGKPTPCARVVLRQPWKTPEYREKARRYGSTPLEADIPFQHRFIYDMDLGAAVRVHGKEADPAGRYTTDLFLIADRFEACDPFRPALRVLSFDIENSITDGHIFCIGIAYREAGEIKTLVLQGSEREIVEGFVKLVHELDPDIISGYNIDGYDLPVLIDRAAKAGIPRLQL
;
A
#
# COMPACT_ATOMS: atom_id res chain seq x y z
N MET A 1 -46.47 -25.47 3.46
CA MET A 1 -45.97 -25.03 2.14
C MET A 1 -45.69 -23.53 2.24
N ALA A 2 -44.44 -23.17 2.53
CA ALA A 2 -43.96 -21.79 2.52
C ALA A 2 -42.46 -21.84 2.23
N MET A 3 -42.11 -21.82 0.95
CA MET A 3 -40.73 -21.69 0.51
C MET A 3 -40.29 -20.24 0.76
N SER A 4 -39.40 -20.07 1.72
CA SER A 4 -38.65 -18.82 1.93
C SER A 4 -37.89 -18.47 0.66
N SER A 5 -38.31 -17.39 0.01
CA SER A 5 -37.62 -16.79 -1.13
C SER A 5 -36.29 -16.22 -0.65
N ARG A 6 -35.20 -16.96 -0.87
CA ARG A 6 -33.85 -16.40 -0.80
C ARG A 6 -33.74 -15.32 -1.88
N SER A 7 -33.82 -14.07 -1.45
CA SER A 7 -33.50 -12.88 -2.23
C SER A 7 -32.04 -12.99 -2.69
N TRP A 8 -31.84 -13.37 -3.95
CA TRP A 8 -30.56 -13.18 -4.64
C TRP A 8 -30.37 -11.67 -4.81
N ARG A 9 -29.63 -11.02 -3.89
CA ARG A 9 -29.20 -9.64 -4.10
C ARG A 9 -28.37 -9.63 -5.39
N ARG A 10 -28.81 -8.88 -6.40
CA ARG A 10 -27.97 -8.57 -7.57
C ARG A 10 -26.66 -8.02 -7.01
N CYS A 11 -25.56 -8.57 -7.50
CA CYS A 11 -24.23 -8.08 -7.18
C CYS A 11 -24.07 -6.73 -7.88
N GLU A 12 -24.54 -5.65 -7.25
CA GLU A 12 -24.48 -4.31 -7.82
C GLU A 12 -23.02 -3.87 -7.87
N MET A 13 -22.58 -3.41 -9.04
CA MET A 13 -21.31 -2.73 -9.16
C MET A 13 -21.43 -1.37 -8.50
N ALA A 14 -20.49 -1.07 -7.60
CA ALA A 14 -20.37 0.23 -6.95
C ALA A 14 -19.32 1.08 -7.68
N SER A 15 -19.49 2.39 -7.59
CA SER A 15 -18.55 3.37 -8.13
C SER A 15 -18.31 4.48 -7.13
N TYR A 16 -17.05 4.84 -6.92
CA TYR A 16 -16.63 5.88 -5.98
C TYR A 16 -15.62 6.82 -6.61
N ASP A 17 -15.81 8.13 -6.42
CA ASP A 17 -14.75 9.11 -6.65
C ASP A 17 -13.85 9.12 -5.41
N VAL A 18 -12.57 8.77 -5.59
CA VAL A 18 -11.61 8.54 -4.50
C VAL A 18 -10.38 9.41 -4.67
N ARG A 19 -9.97 10.07 -3.59
CA ARG A 19 -8.64 10.66 -3.47
C ARG A 19 -7.71 9.60 -2.92
N ILE A 20 -6.75 9.15 -3.73
CA ILE A 20 -5.71 8.21 -3.30
C ILE A 20 -4.76 8.95 -2.35
N ILE A 21 -4.49 8.34 -1.20
CA ILE A 21 -3.57 8.84 -0.18
C ILE A 21 -2.27 8.04 -0.23
N THR A 22 -2.38 6.72 -0.28
CA THR A 22 -1.22 5.83 -0.40
C THR A 22 -1.56 4.56 -1.18
N ALA A 23 -0.53 3.93 -1.72
CA ALA A 23 -0.63 2.67 -2.44
C ALA A 23 0.40 1.68 -1.87
N SER A 24 0.01 0.40 -1.84
CA SER A 24 0.85 -0.71 -1.42
C SER A 24 0.47 -1.95 -2.23
N TYR A 25 1.03 -3.09 -1.86
CA TYR A 25 0.59 -4.38 -2.35
C TYR A 25 0.76 -5.43 -1.26
N ARG A 26 -0.13 -6.42 -1.27
CA ARG A 26 -0.02 -7.60 -0.42
C ARG A 26 0.23 -8.86 -1.25
N ARG A 27 0.58 -9.92 -0.53
CA ARG A 27 0.79 -11.25 -1.10
C ARG A 27 -0.41 -12.11 -0.75
N GLU A 28 -1.10 -12.60 -1.76
CA GLU A 28 -2.22 -13.52 -1.57
C GLU A 28 -1.75 -14.97 -1.83
N PRO A 29 -1.79 -15.85 -0.82
CA PRO A 29 -1.50 -17.27 -1.01
C PRO A 29 -2.54 -17.89 -1.95
N ARG A 30 -2.11 -18.64 -2.97
CA ARG A 30 -2.98 -19.57 -3.69
C ARG A 30 -2.75 -21.01 -3.20
N ASN A 31 -3.85 -21.76 -3.10
CA ASN A 31 -3.80 -23.20 -2.88
C ASN A 31 -3.26 -23.86 -4.17
N GLY A 32 -2.15 -24.57 -4.06
CA GLY A 32 -1.50 -25.27 -5.17
C GLY A 32 -0.21 -25.98 -4.71
N PRO A 33 0.34 -26.90 -5.53
CA PRO A 33 1.54 -27.67 -5.18
C PRO A 33 2.80 -26.79 -5.06
N GLU A 34 2.81 -25.62 -5.70
CA GLU A 34 3.73 -24.53 -5.44
C GLU A 34 3.00 -23.40 -4.71
N GLN A 35 3.62 -22.85 -3.65
CA GLN A 35 3.11 -21.67 -2.93
C GLN A 35 3.25 -20.39 -3.78
N ALA A 36 2.61 -20.33 -4.95
CA ALA A 36 2.61 -19.14 -5.78
C ALA A 36 1.77 -18.05 -5.11
N GLN A 37 2.44 -17.08 -4.49
CA GLN A 37 1.81 -15.88 -3.97
C GLN A 37 1.56 -14.90 -5.12
N LEU A 38 0.31 -14.45 -5.29
CA LEU A 38 -0.03 -13.42 -6.27
C LEU A 38 0.03 -12.04 -5.60
N PRO A 39 0.62 -11.03 -6.28
CA PRO A 39 0.55 -9.68 -5.79
C PRO A 39 -0.86 -9.11 -6.01
N VAL A 40 -1.43 -8.51 -4.97
CA VAL A 40 -2.69 -7.76 -5.02
C VAL A 40 -2.36 -6.30 -4.69
N ILE A 41 -2.69 -5.39 -5.60
CA ILE A 41 -2.52 -3.96 -5.38
C ILE A 41 -3.51 -3.51 -4.31
N GLN A 42 -3.05 -2.65 -3.41
CA GLN A 42 -3.89 -1.98 -2.41
C GLN A 42 -3.78 -0.47 -2.63
N LEU A 43 -4.91 0.21 -2.76
CA LEU A 43 -4.98 1.66 -2.69
C LEU A 43 -5.79 2.05 -1.46
N PHE A 44 -5.33 3.07 -0.74
CA PHE A 44 -6.01 3.62 0.42
C PHE A 44 -6.31 5.09 0.16
N GLY A 45 -7.50 5.53 0.55
CA GLY A 45 -7.92 6.88 0.29
C GLY A 45 -9.22 7.27 0.98
N ARG A 46 -9.77 8.40 0.52
CA ARG A 46 -11.11 8.85 0.93
C ARG A 46 -12.00 9.11 -0.27
N THR A 47 -13.28 8.78 -0.12
CA THR A 47 -14.28 9.15 -1.12
C THR A 47 -14.56 10.65 -1.10
N ARG A 48 -15.25 11.16 -2.12
CA ARG A 48 -15.74 12.54 -2.18
C ARG A 48 -16.64 12.89 -0.98
N GLU A 49 -17.37 11.92 -0.46
CA GLU A 49 -18.25 12.04 0.72
C GLU A 49 -17.48 11.92 2.06
N GLY A 50 -16.17 11.70 2.00
CA GLY A 50 -15.30 11.67 3.18
C GLY A 50 -15.20 10.32 3.88
N LYS A 51 -15.72 9.23 3.31
CA LYS A 51 -15.53 7.88 3.85
C LYS A 51 -14.12 7.36 3.58
N SER A 52 -13.50 6.69 4.54
CA SER A 52 -12.24 5.99 4.28
C SER A 52 -12.50 4.75 3.42
N ILE A 53 -11.62 4.47 2.46
CA ILE A 53 -11.81 3.37 1.51
C ILE A 53 -10.50 2.63 1.27
N THR A 54 -10.56 1.31 1.37
CA THR A 54 -9.52 0.40 0.86
C THR A 54 -9.99 -0.21 -0.46
N ILE A 55 -9.11 -0.20 -1.46
CA ILE A 55 -9.36 -0.74 -2.79
C ILE A 55 -8.33 -1.83 -3.07
N GLU A 56 -8.77 -3.03 -3.43
CA GLU A 56 -7.90 -4.10 -3.93
C GLU A 56 -8.05 -4.26 -5.45
N TYR A 57 -6.93 -4.42 -6.16
CA TYR A 57 -6.92 -4.77 -7.59
C TYR A 57 -5.99 -5.95 -7.85
N SER A 58 -6.49 -6.94 -8.59
CA SER A 58 -5.79 -8.19 -8.90
C SER A 58 -5.49 -8.31 -10.39
N GLY A 59 -4.44 -9.06 -10.73
CA GLY A 59 -4.07 -9.34 -12.12
C GLY A 59 -3.00 -8.42 -12.72
N PHE A 60 -2.54 -7.42 -11.97
CA PHE A 60 -1.37 -6.64 -12.37
C PHE A 60 -0.07 -7.44 -12.16
N GLN A 61 0.83 -7.43 -13.14
CA GLN A 61 2.07 -8.22 -13.10
C GLN A 61 3.29 -7.30 -13.07
N PRO A 62 4.30 -7.59 -12.22
CA PRO A 62 5.54 -6.82 -12.20
C PRO A 62 6.35 -7.09 -13.47
N TYR A 63 6.98 -6.04 -13.99
CA TYR A 63 7.89 -6.17 -15.11
C TYR A 63 8.97 -5.10 -15.10
N PHE A 64 10.00 -5.35 -15.89
CA PHE A 64 11.04 -4.38 -16.25
C PHE A 64 11.50 -4.69 -17.68
N PHE A 65 12.38 -3.86 -18.24
CA PHE A 65 12.90 -4.10 -19.59
C PHE A 65 14.38 -4.43 -19.55
N VAL A 66 14.86 -5.12 -20.59
CA VAL A 66 16.28 -5.41 -20.80
C VAL A 66 16.68 -5.06 -22.23
N VAL A 67 17.79 -4.36 -22.39
CA VAL A 67 18.33 -3.91 -23.69
C VAL A 67 19.07 -5.04 -24.39
N GLU A 68 18.76 -5.25 -25.67
CA GLU A 68 19.43 -6.22 -26.56
C GLU A 68 19.74 -7.57 -25.87
N PRO A 69 18.75 -8.25 -25.27
CA PRO A 69 19.01 -9.41 -24.43
C PRO A 69 19.62 -10.55 -25.24
N PRO A 70 20.80 -11.08 -24.87
CA PRO A 70 21.46 -12.14 -25.61
C PRO A 70 20.70 -13.46 -25.49
N GLN A 71 20.98 -14.38 -26.41
CA GLN A 71 20.30 -15.69 -26.43
C GLN A 71 20.52 -16.50 -25.14
N SER A 72 21.65 -16.31 -24.47
CA SER A 72 21.94 -16.90 -23.15
C SER A 72 20.96 -16.41 -22.08
N LEU A 73 20.67 -15.09 -22.02
CA LEU A 73 19.66 -14.53 -21.12
C LEU A 73 18.29 -15.07 -21.45
N ARG A 74 17.90 -15.03 -22.73
CA ARG A 74 16.59 -15.53 -23.19
C ARG A 74 16.39 -16.99 -22.83
N GLY A 75 17.39 -17.84 -23.04
CA GLY A 75 17.35 -19.25 -22.67
C GLY A 75 17.34 -19.51 -21.16
N ALA A 76 18.04 -18.68 -20.37
CA ALA A 76 18.02 -18.77 -18.92
C ALA A 76 16.65 -18.36 -18.34
N PHE A 77 16.17 -17.17 -18.71
CA PHE A 77 14.91 -16.62 -18.21
C PHE A 77 13.70 -17.41 -18.76
N GLY A 78 13.76 -17.92 -19.99
CA GLY A 78 12.68 -18.74 -20.57
C GLY A 78 12.47 -20.10 -19.88
N ARG A 79 13.42 -20.57 -19.06
CA ARG A 79 13.30 -21.79 -18.25
C ARG A 79 13.08 -21.51 -16.76
N ASP A 80 13.09 -20.24 -16.36
CA ASP A 80 12.97 -19.84 -14.96
C ASP A 80 11.48 -19.70 -14.59
N SER A 81 11.02 -20.44 -13.58
CA SER A 81 9.61 -20.46 -13.16
C SER A 81 9.10 -19.11 -12.62
N GLN A 82 10.02 -18.22 -12.27
CA GLN A 82 9.72 -16.86 -11.83
C GLN A 82 9.44 -15.89 -12.97
N VAL A 83 9.95 -16.17 -14.18
CA VAL A 83 9.70 -15.36 -15.37
C VAL A 83 8.44 -15.89 -16.04
N VAL A 84 7.39 -15.07 -16.04
CA VAL A 84 6.10 -15.41 -16.64
C VAL A 84 6.20 -15.36 -18.16
N LYS A 85 6.83 -14.32 -18.69
CA LYS A 85 7.04 -14.13 -20.12
C LYS A 85 8.16 -13.14 -20.41
N LEU A 86 8.74 -13.30 -21.61
CA LEU A 86 9.64 -12.35 -22.26
C LEU A 86 8.95 -11.88 -23.52
N GLU A 87 8.66 -10.58 -23.63
CA GLU A 87 8.00 -9.99 -24.80
C GLU A 87 8.99 -9.09 -25.53
N ASP A 88 9.21 -9.32 -26.82
CA ASP A 88 10.06 -8.45 -27.63
C ASP A 88 9.39 -7.09 -27.84
N VAL A 89 10.14 -6.03 -27.59
CA VAL A 89 9.69 -4.64 -27.73
C VAL A 89 10.81 -3.79 -28.31
N THR A 90 10.47 -2.72 -29.02
CA THR A 90 11.44 -1.71 -29.44
C THR A 90 11.26 -0.47 -28.58
N LEU A 91 12.30 -0.04 -27.89
CA LEU A 91 12.28 1.17 -27.05
C LEU A 91 13.23 2.22 -27.61
N GLN A 92 12.97 3.49 -27.29
CA GLN A 92 13.96 4.55 -27.50
C GLN A 92 15.02 4.44 -26.40
N PHE A 93 16.24 4.06 -26.77
CA PHE A 93 17.37 3.95 -25.84
C PHE A 93 18.55 4.70 -26.44
N GLU A 94 19.11 5.65 -25.68
CA GLU A 94 20.19 6.54 -26.14
C GLU A 94 19.86 7.26 -27.47
N GLY A 95 18.59 7.69 -27.62
CA GLY A 95 18.13 8.46 -28.78
C GLY A 95 17.90 7.65 -30.06
N LYS A 96 17.97 6.31 -29.99
CA LYS A 96 17.70 5.43 -31.14
C LYS A 96 16.70 4.31 -30.78
N PRO A 97 15.88 3.86 -31.76
CA PRO A 97 15.10 2.63 -31.61
C PRO A 97 16.03 1.45 -31.38
N THR A 98 15.87 0.77 -30.25
CA THR A 98 16.72 -0.34 -29.82
C THR A 98 15.87 -1.57 -29.49
N PRO A 99 16.22 -2.77 -29.97
CA PRO A 99 15.57 -4.00 -29.57
C PRO A 99 15.75 -4.27 -28.07
N CYS A 100 14.64 -4.51 -27.38
CA CYS A 100 14.59 -4.81 -25.96
C CYS A 100 13.66 -6.01 -25.73
N ALA A 101 13.63 -6.53 -24.50
CA ALA A 101 12.56 -7.40 -24.05
C ALA A 101 11.95 -6.91 -22.75
N ARG A 102 10.62 -7.00 -22.65
CA ARG A 102 9.87 -6.85 -21.40
C ARG A 102 9.92 -8.16 -20.64
N VAL A 103 10.54 -8.15 -19.46
CA VAL A 103 10.62 -9.29 -18.55
C VAL A 103 9.48 -9.19 -17.55
N VAL A 104 8.47 -10.06 -17.67
CA VAL A 104 7.36 -10.12 -16.72
C VAL A 104 7.68 -11.17 -15.66
N LEU A 105 7.63 -10.77 -14.39
CA LEU A 105 7.89 -11.64 -13.25
C LEU A 105 6.60 -12.07 -12.56
N ARG A 106 6.66 -13.19 -11.83
CA ARG A 106 5.55 -13.64 -11.00
C ARG A 106 5.41 -12.83 -9.71
N GLN A 107 6.54 -12.41 -9.13
CA GLN A 107 6.59 -11.76 -7.81
C GLN A 107 7.40 -10.46 -7.86
N PRO A 108 6.85 -9.33 -7.37
CA PRO A 108 7.49 -8.02 -7.50
C PRO A 108 8.81 -7.89 -6.72
N TRP A 109 8.92 -8.51 -5.55
CA TRP A 109 10.14 -8.45 -4.71
C TRP A 109 11.34 -9.20 -5.31
N LYS A 110 11.14 -9.98 -6.38
CA LYS A 110 12.24 -10.60 -7.12
C LYS A 110 12.88 -9.67 -8.14
N THR A 111 12.25 -8.54 -8.49
CA THR A 111 12.79 -7.59 -9.47
C THR A 111 14.25 -7.17 -9.21
N PRO A 112 14.66 -6.85 -7.96
CA PRO A 112 16.06 -6.52 -7.67
C PRO A 112 17.03 -7.67 -7.94
N GLU A 113 16.64 -8.93 -7.70
CA GLU A 113 17.48 -10.09 -8.01
C GLU A 113 17.61 -10.28 -9.53
N TYR A 114 16.51 -10.14 -10.26
CA TYR A 114 16.46 -10.43 -11.70
C TYR A 114 17.10 -9.34 -12.56
N ARG A 115 17.06 -8.08 -12.13
CA ARG A 115 17.81 -7.02 -12.81
C ARG A 115 19.32 -7.24 -12.70
N GLU A 116 19.80 -7.72 -11.55
CA GLU A 116 21.22 -8.06 -11.38
C GLU A 116 21.61 -9.31 -12.18
N LYS A 117 20.71 -10.32 -12.26
CA LYS A 117 20.90 -11.45 -13.18
C LYS A 117 21.04 -10.96 -14.63
N ALA A 118 20.16 -10.08 -15.11
CA ALA A 118 20.22 -9.53 -16.46
C ALA A 118 21.56 -8.82 -16.74
N ARG A 119 22.04 -8.00 -15.79
CA ARG A 119 23.37 -7.34 -15.87
C ARG A 119 24.50 -8.35 -16.03
N ARG A 120 24.49 -9.47 -15.29
CA ARG A 120 25.50 -10.54 -15.40
C ARG A 120 25.50 -11.24 -16.75
N TYR A 121 24.35 -11.28 -17.43
CA TYR A 121 24.26 -11.77 -18.81
C TYR A 121 24.69 -10.72 -19.84
N GLY A 122 25.14 -9.54 -19.43
CA GLY A 122 25.58 -8.46 -20.32
C GLY A 122 24.43 -7.63 -20.90
N SER A 123 23.22 -7.72 -20.34
CA SER A 123 22.08 -6.93 -20.77
C SER A 123 21.75 -5.84 -19.76
N THR A 124 21.40 -4.65 -20.25
CA THR A 124 21.15 -3.48 -19.40
C THR A 124 19.68 -3.46 -18.97
N PRO A 125 19.35 -3.54 -17.66
CA PRO A 125 17.98 -3.41 -17.21
C PRO A 125 17.53 -1.95 -17.25
N LEU A 126 16.30 -1.72 -17.69
CA LEU A 126 15.62 -0.43 -17.66
C LEU A 126 14.39 -0.52 -16.76
N GLU A 127 14.10 0.57 -16.06
CA GLU A 127 12.88 0.73 -15.25
C GLU A 127 12.66 -0.34 -14.16
N ALA A 128 13.73 -1.05 -13.78
CA ALA A 128 13.72 -2.13 -12.79
C ALA A 128 13.81 -1.64 -11.33
N ASP A 129 13.73 -0.34 -11.13
CA ASP A 129 13.77 0.37 -9.85
C ASP A 129 12.41 0.98 -9.48
N ILE A 130 11.45 1.00 -10.42
CA ILE A 130 10.10 1.49 -10.17
C ILE A 130 9.35 0.52 -9.23
N PRO A 131 8.93 0.96 -8.02
CA PRO A 131 8.16 0.12 -7.11
C PRO A 131 6.86 -0.37 -7.75
N PHE A 132 6.46 -1.60 -7.41
CA PHE A 132 5.34 -2.29 -8.07
C PHE A 132 4.01 -1.52 -8.02
N GLN A 133 3.69 -0.91 -6.89
CA GLN A 133 2.49 -0.09 -6.73
C GLN A 133 2.56 1.24 -7.52
N HIS A 134 3.75 1.82 -7.69
CA HIS A 134 3.93 3.03 -8.52
C HIS A 134 3.80 2.68 -10.00
N ARG A 135 4.39 1.54 -10.41
CA ARG A 135 4.21 0.99 -11.75
C ARG A 135 2.74 0.82 -12.10
N PHE A 136 1.94 0.31 -11.17
CA PHE A 136 0.49 0.20 -11.35
C PHE A 136 -0.18 1.57 -11.56
N ILE A 137 0.16 2.57 -10.74
CA ILE A 137 -0.37 3.93 -10.88
C ILE A 137 -0.02 4.51 -12.26
N TYR A 138 1.21 4.34 -12.74
CA TYR A 138 1.64 4.85 -14.04
C TYR A 138 0.96 4.13 -15.20
N ASP A 139 0.92 2.80 -15.18
CA ASP A 139 0.36 2.00 -16.27
C ASP A 139 -1.17 2.16 -16.40
N MET A 140 -1.85 2.40 -15.28
CA MET A 140 -3.29 2.65 -15.25
C MET A 140 -3.65 4.15 -15.38
N ASP A 141 -2.65 5.02 -15.54
CA ASP A 141 -2.80 6.48 -15.64
C ASP A 141 -3.64 7.08 -14.49
N LEU A 142 -3.36 6.64 -13.26
CA LEU A 142 -4.12 7.06 -12.09
C LEU A 142 -3.65 8.41 -11.58
N GLY A 143 -4.52 9.42 -11.69
CA GLY A 143 -4.37 10.68 -10.99
C GLY A 143 -4.58 10.55 -9.48
N ALA A 144 -4.28 11.61 -8.73
CA ALA A 144 -4.51 11.64 -7.28
C ALA A 144 -6.01 11.54 -6.92
N ALA A 145 -6.90 11.98 -7.81
CA ALA A 145 -8.33 11.72 -7.73
C ALA A 145 -8.74 10.83 -8.91
N VAL A 146 -9.46 9.75 -8.62
CA VAL A 146 -9.88 8.76 -9.62
C VAL A 146 -11.26 8.23 -9.29
N ARG A 147 -12.06 7.89 -10.31
CA ARG A 147 -13.26 7.09 -10.14
C ARG A 147 -12.90 5.62 -10.21
N VAL A 148 -13.19 4.87 -9.17
CA VAL A 148 -13.02 3.41 -9.14
C VAL A 148 -14.37 2.73 -9.29
N HIS A 149 -14.43 1.70 -10.13
CA HIS A 149 -15.58 0.82 -10.28
C HIS A 149 -15.21 -0.57 -9.78
N GLY A 150 -16.12 -1.20 -9.05
CA GLY A 150 -15.85 -2.53 -8.52
C GLY A 150 -17.02 -3.12 -7.74
N LYS A 151 -16.70 -4.12 -6.93
CA LYS A 151 -17.64 -4.81 -6.07
C LYS A 151 -17.26 -4.56 -4.61
N GLU A 152 -18.22 -4.08 -3.83
CA GLU A 152 -18.05 -4.04 -2.37
C GLU A 152 -17.99 -5.44 -1.79
N ALA A 153 -17.10 -5.61 -0.82
CA ALA A 153 -16.88 -6.89 -0.16
C ALA A 153 -16.67 -6.69 1.34
N ASP A 154 -16.86 -7.77 2.10
CA ASP A 154 -16.43 -7.82 3.49
C ASP A 154 -14.91 -8.07 3.53
N PRO A 155 -14.10 -7.19 4.14
CA PRO A 155 -12.66 -7.38 4.25
C PRO A 155 -12.28 -8.51 5.21
N ALA A 156 -13.24 -9.15 5.89
CA ALA A 156 -13.03 -10.19 6.89
C ALA A 156 -12.07 -9.75 8.00
N GLY A 157 -12.23 -8.51 8.47
CA GLY A 157 -11.40 -7.89 9.49
C GLY A 157 -10.00 -7.48 9.04
N ARG A 158 -9.68 -7.53 7.73
CA ARG A 158 -8.36 -7.14 7.21
C ARG A 158 -8.11 -5.63 7.23
N TYR A 159 -9.18 -4.83 7.12
CA TYR A 159 -9.11 -3.38 7.03
C TYR A 159 -10.10 -2.74 8.01
N THR A 160 -9.73 -1.59 8.54
CA THR A 160 -10.54 -0.75 9.44
C THR A 160 -11.35 0.31 8.70
N THR A 161 -11.12 0.48 7.39
CA THR A 161 -11.76 1.51 6.58
C THR A 161 -13.28 1.33 6.44
N ASP A 162 -14.01 2.44 6.30
CA ASP A 162 -15.47 2.44 6.15
C ASP A 162 -15.96 1.60 4.95
N LEU A 163 -15.17 1.61 3.87
CA LEU A 163 -15.47 0.91 2.62
C LEU A 163 -14.33 -0.04 2.23
N PHE A 164 -14.67 -1.21 1.72
CA PHE A 164 -13.75 -2.12 1.05
C PHE A 164 -14.28 -2.50 -0.34
N LEU A 165 -13.48 -2.22 -1.36
CA LEU A 165 -13.85 -2.42 -2.75
C LEU A 165 -12.82 -3.31 -3.46
N ILE A 166 -13.29 -4.34 -4.15
CA ILE A 166 -12.49 -5.07 -5.13
C ILE A 166 -12.72 -4.41 -6.48
N ALA A 167 -11.71 -3.68 -6.97
CA ALA A 167 -11.76 -2.91 -8.20
C ALA A 167 -11.70 -3.79 -9.44
N ASP A 168 -12.45 -3.37 -10.45
CA ASP A 168 -12.46 -3.91 -11.81
C ASP A 168 -11.82 -2.93 -12.79
N ARG A 169 -12.17 -1.64 -12.70
CA ARG A 169 -11.63 -0.60 -13.57
C ARG A 169 -11.54 0.76 -12.88
N PHE A 170 -10.77 1.65 -13.50
CA PHE A 170 -10.57 3.03 -13.08
C PHE A 170 -10.90 3.98 -14.22
N GLU A 171 -11.42 5.16 -13.89
CA GLU A 171 -11.77 6.23 -14.81
C GLU A 171 -11.35 7.58 -14.22
N ALA A 172 -11.03 8.55 -15.06
CA ALA A 172 -10.75 9.90 -14.59
C ALA A 172 -11.99 10.53 -13.93
N CYS A 173 -11.78 11.38 -12.92
CA CYS A 173 -12.84 12.17 -12.30
C CYS A 173 -12.36 13.59 -11.99
N ASP A 174 -13.30 14.49 -11.72
CA ASP A 174 -12.97 15.85 -11.35
C ASP A 174 -12.18 15.88 -10.04
N PRO A 175 -11.07 16.64 -9.96
CA PRO A 175 -10.25 16.71 -8.77
C PRO A 175 -11.05 17.27 -7.59
N PHE A 176 -10.82 16.72 -6.41
CA PHE A 176 -11.45 17.19 -5.18
C PHE A 176 -10.50 17.10 -3.99
N ARG A 177 -10.83 17.86 -2.94
CA ARG A 177 -10.12 17.83 -1.67
C ARG A 177 -10.87 16.89 -0.71
N PRO A 178 -10.25 15.79 -0.26
CA PRO A 178 -10.89 14.91 0.72
C PRO A 178 -10.94 15.57 2.10
N ALA A 179 -11.92 15.17 2.91
CA ALA A 179 -11.96 15.51 4.33
C ALA A 179 -11.01 14.59 5.13
N LEU A 180 -9.72 14.90 5.11
CA LEU A 180 -8.70 14.14 5.85
C LEU A 180 -8.85 14.31 7.37
N ARG A 181 -8.67 13.22 8.10
CA ARG A 181 -8.42 13.18 9.54
C ARG A 181 -6.93 13.24 9.78
N VAL A 182 -6.51 14.24 10.55
CA VAL A 182 -5.10 14.48 10.88
C VAL A 182 -4.95 14.43 12.39
N LEU A 183 -3.99 13.63 12.84
CA LEU A 183 -3.56 13.54 14.24
C LEU A 183 -2.12 14.04 14.32
N SER A 184 -1.86 14.98 15.22
CA SER A 184 -0.53 15.43 15.58
C SER A 184 -0.22 15.04 17.01
N PHE A 185 1.01 14.62 17.27
CA PHE A 185 1.44 14.30 18.64
C PHE A 185 2.89 14.72 18.91
N ASP A 186 3.22 14.77 20.19
CA ASP A 186 4.52 15.12 20.74
C ASP A 186 4.74 14.37 22.06
N ILE A 187 5.94 13.87 22.30
CA ILE A 187 6.30 13.11 23.51
C ILE A 187 7.17 13.97 24.43
N GLU A 188 6.82 14.00 25.70
CA GLU A 188 7.70 14.52 26.76
C GLU A 188 8.31 13.36 27.52
N ASN A 189 9.64 13.27 27.51
CA ASN A 189 10.37 12.17 28.15
C ASN A 189 11.64 12.62 28.86
N SER A 190 12.11 11.76 29.76
CA SER A 190 13.38 11.89 30.43
C SER A 190 14.55 11.81 29.44
N ILE A 191 15.51 12.72 29.57
CA ILE A 191 16.74 12.74 28.77
C ILE A 191 17.68 11.60 29.18
N THR A 192 17.64 11.18 30.44
CA THR A 192 18.62 10.23 30.98
C THR A 192 18.32 8.78 30.63
N ASP A 193 17.04 8.40 30.60
CA ASP A 193 16.60 7.02 30.41
C ASP A 193 15.45 6.84 29.40
N GLY A 194 14.96 7.94 28.82
CA GLY A 194 13.88 7.92 27.83
C GLY A 194 12.50 7.61 28.41
N HIS A 195 12.33 7.59 29.75
CA HIS A 195 11.02 7.38 30.36
C HIS A 195 10.00 8.43 29.89
N ILE A 196 8.86 7.98 29.38
CA ILE A 196 7.81 8.86 28.85
C ILE A 196 6.96 9.39 30.01
N PHE A 197 6.89 10.72 30.14
CA PHE A 197 6.05 11.40 31.11
C PHE A 197 4.64 11.62 30.60
N CYS A 198 4.50 12.04 29.33
CA CYS A 198 3.21 12.21 28.68
C CYS A 198 3.32 12.22 27.16
N ILE A 199 2.16 12.10 26.51
CA ILE A 199 2.02 12.37 25.07
C ILE A 199 0.98 13.45 24.90
N GLY A 200 1.38 14.60 24.35
CA GLY A 200 0.49 15.66 23.91
C GLY A 200 -0.07 15.34 22.54
N ILE A 201 -1.38 15.50 22.34
CA ILE A 201 -2.07 15.12 21.10
C ILE A 201 -3.04 16.21 20.69
N ALA A 202 -3.04 16.54 19.41
CA ALA A 202 -4.01 17.42 18.77
C ALA A 202 -4.55 16.76 17.50
N TYR A 203 -5.87 16.73 17.33
CA TYR A 203 -6.49 16.18 16.13
C TYR A 203 -7.70 17.01 15.71
N ARG A 204 -8.09 16.90 14.44
CA ARG A 204 -9.28 17.61 13.92
C ARG A 204 -10.48 16.69 13.88
N GLU A 205 -11.59 17.15 14.45
CA GLU A 205 -12.89 16.47 14.38
C GLU A 205 -13.99 17.49 14.08
N ALA A 206 -14.85 17.21 13.09
CA ALA A 206 -15.92 18.11 12.66
C ALA A 206 -15.47 19.57 12.36
N GLY A 207 -14.21 19.74 11.93
CA GLY A 207 -13.63 21.05 11.63
C GLY A 207 -12.91 21.72 12.81
N GLU A 208 -13.15 21.26 14.04
CA GLU A 208 -12.55 21.81 15.26
C GLU A 208 -11.27 21.07 15.66
N ILE A 209 -10.33 21.78 16.28
CA ILE A 209 -9.12 21.17 16.84
C ILE A 209 -9.44 20.75 18.26
N LYS A 210 -9.27 19.46 18.55
CA LYS A 210 -9.34 18.89 19.88
C LYS A 210 -7.94 18.55 20.35
N THR A 211 -7.69 18.76 21.64
CA THR A 211 -6.41 18.47 22.29
C THR A 211 -6.62 17.55 23.47
N LEU A 212 -5.68 16.63 23.69
CA LEU A 212 -5.65 15.78 24.87
C LEU A 212 -4.20 15.49 25.27
N VAL A 213 -4.00 15.12 26.53
CA VAL A 213 -2.69 14.72 27.05
C VAL A 213 -2.86 13.36 27.72
N LEU A 214 -2.09 12.37 27.26
CA LEU A 214 -2.04 11.06 27.90
C LEU A 214 -1.00 11.09 29.02
N GLN A 215 -1.40 10.67 30.22
CA GLN A 215 -0.57 10.62 31.42
C GLN A 215 -0.86 9.33 32.20
N GLY A 216 0.06 8.91 33.06
CA GLY A 216 -0.08 7.70 33.87
C GLY A 216 1.23 6.93 33.92
N SER A 217 1.14 5.62 34.16
CA SER A 217 2.28 4.74 33.91
C SER A 217 2.62 4.72 32.42
N GLU A 218 3.91 4.49 32.10
CA GLU A 218 4.38 4.44 30.71
C GLU A 218 3.58 3.44 29.86
N ARG A 219 3.18 2.31 30.45
CA ARG A 219 2.34 1.32 29.80
C ARG A 219 0.95 1.87 29.44
N GLU A 220 0.29 2.55 30.38
CA GLU A 220 -1.03 3.17 30.15
C GLU A 220 -0.98 4.26 29.09
N ILE A 221 0.11 5.04 29.06
CA ILE A 221 0.34 6.08 28.03
C ILE A 221 0.44 5.44 26.64
N VAL A 222 1.27 4.40 26.48
CA VAL A 222 1.46 3.71 25.20
C VAL A 222 0.18 3.01 24.73
N GLU A 223 -0.48 2.26 25.62
CA GLU A 223 -1.76 1.58 25.30
C GLU A 223 -2.86 2.59 24.96
N GLY A 224 -2.93 3.70 25.69
CA GLY A 224 -3.84 4.81 25.42
C GLY A 224 -3.61 5.45 24.06
N PHE A 225 -2.35 5.64 23.65
CA PHE A 225 -2.00 6.19 22.35
C PHE A 225 -2.42 5.26 21.21
N VAL A 226 -2.06 3.97 21.29
CA VAL A 226 -2.44 2.96 20.30
C VAL A 226 -3.96 2.86 20.16
N LYS A 227 -4.66 2.79 21.30
CA LYS A 227 -6.13 2.77 21.31
C LYS A 227 -6.72 4.00 20.63
N LEU A 228 -6.21 5.18 20.95
CA LEU A 228 -6.69 6.43 20.35
C LEU A 228 -6.46 6.47 18.83
N VAL A 229 -5.30 6.02 18.35
CA VAL A 229 -5.01 5.96 16.90
C VAL A 229 -6.01 5.04 16.19
N HIS A 230 -6.29 3.86 16.76
CA HIS A 230 -7.28 2.94 16.21
C HIS A 230 -8.71 3.49 16.25
N GLU A 231 -9.10 4.21 17.30
CA GLU A 231 -10.44 4.80 17.42
C GLU A 231 -10.63 5.99 16.47
N LEU A 232 -9.61 6.83 16.29
CA LEU A 232 -9.68 8.00 15.41
C LEU A 232 -9.53 7.65 13.93
N ASP A 233 -8.78 6.59 13.61
CA ASP A 233 -8.43 6.17 12.24
C ASP A 233 -7.92 7.36 11.40
N PRO A 234 -6.81 8.02 11.83
CA PRO A 234 -6.30 9.19 11.13
C PRO A 234 -5.68 8.81 9.78
N ASP A 235 -5.90 9.62 8.75
CA ASP A 235 -5.25 9.42 7.45
C ASP A 235 -3.80 9.88 7.47
N ILE A 236 -3.52 10.90 8.29
CA ILE A 236 -2.20 11.52 8.43
C ILE A 236 -1.86 11.60 9.90
N ILE A 237 -0.70 11.03 10.26
CA ILE A 237 -0.05 11.26 11.55
C ILE A 237 1.08 12.28 11.31
N SER A 238 1.06 13.37 12.07
CA SER A 238 1.99 14.50 11.93
C SER A 238 2.65 14.86 13.27
N GLY A 239 3.64 15.74 13.20
CA GLY A 239 4.35 16.31 14.34
C GLY A 239 5.69 16.87 13.85
N TYR A 240 6.57 17.24 14.78
CA TYR A 240 7.89 17.76 14.44
C TYR A 240 8.96 16.69 14.71
N ASN A 241 9.62 16.19 13.66
CA ASN A 241 10.64 15.14 13.76
C ASN A 241 10.15 13.80 14.39
N ILE A 242 8.86 13.48 14.24
CA ILE A 242 8.27 12.27 14.83
C ILE A 242 8.89 10.97 14.32
N ASP A 243 9.36 10.95 13.08
CA ASP A 243 10.05 9.81 12.47
C ASP A 243 11.48 9.66 12.98
N GLY A 244 12.15 10.78 13.28
CA GLY A 244 13.51 10.81 13.80
C GLY A 244 13.63 10.74 15.33
N TYR A 245 12.56 10.98 16.08
CA TYR A 245 12.58 11.04 17.55
C TYR A 245 11.40 10.31 18.21
N ASP A 246 10.19 10.87 18.11
CA ASP A 246 9.04 10.41 18.92
C ASP A 246 8.66 8.95 18.66
N LEU A 247 8.50 8.54 17.40
CA LEU A 247 8.17 7.15 17.05
C LEU A 247 9.27 6.18 17.48
N PRO A 248 10.57 6.42 17.21
CA PRO A 248 11.65 5.62 17.78
C PRO A 248 11.60 5.48 19.31
N VAL A 249 11.41 6.58 20.04
CA VAL A 249 11.28 6.56 21.51
C VAL A 249 10.07 5.73 21.92
N LEU A 250 8.91 5.98 21.32
CA LEU A 250 7.68 5.25 21.62
C LEU A 250 7.83 3.74 21.38
N ILE A 251 8.50 3.32 20.31
CA ILE A 251 8.74 1.91 20.00
C ILE A 251 9.68 1.27 21.03
N ASP A 252 10.80 1.91 21.38
CA ASP A 252 11.75 1.40 22.38
C ASP A 252 11.07 1.26 23.76
N ARG A 253 10.32 2.29 24.16
CA ARG A 253 9.62 2.34 25.44
C ARG A 253 8.45 1.36 25.51
N ALA A 254 7.68 1.21 24.43
CA ALA A 254 6.66 0.18 24.31
C ALA A 254 7.25 -1.22 24.54
N ALA A 255 8.39 -1.54 23.92
CA ALA A 255 9.05 -2.83 24.09
C ALA A 255 9.45 -3.07 25.56
N LYS A 256 10.00 -2.06 26.24
CA LYS A 256 10.36 -2.12 27.67
C LYS A 256 9.14 -2.24 28.60
N ALA A 257 8.00 -1.70 28.21
CA ALA A 257 6.72 -1.83 28.90
C ALA A 257 5.99 -3.16 28.65
N GLY A 258 6.61 -4.09 27.91
CA GLY A 258 6.04 -5.40 27.59
C GLY A 258 5.08 -5.38 26.41
N ILE A 259 5.19 -4.38 25.52
CA ILE A 259 4.42 -4.25 24.27
C ILE A 259 5.43 -4.42 23.11
N PRO A 260 5.70 -5.66 22.67
CA PRO A 260 6.82 -5.94 21.77
C PRO A 260 6.64 -5.39 20.36
N ARG A 261 5.41 -5.00 19.98
CA ARG A 261 5.11 -4.39 18.69
C ARG A 261 4.02 -3.35 18.85
N LEU A 262 4.36 -2.11 18.54
CA LEU A 262 3.39 -1.04 18.38
C LEU A 262 2.54 -1.35 17.15
N GLN A 263 1.24 -1.59 17.35
CA GLN A 263 0.28 -1.75 16.25
C GLN A 263 -0.41 -0.40 16.07
N LEU A 264 0.16 0.46 15.22
CA LEU A 264 -0.48 1.70 14.76
C LEU A 264 -1.21 1.43 13.45
#